data_AF-H8WYG0-F1
#
_entry.id   AF-H8WYG0-F1
#
_cell.length_a   1.000
_cell.length_b   1.000
_cell.length_c   1.000
_cell.angle_alpha   90.00
_cell.angle_beta   90.00
_cell.angle_gamma   90.00
#
_symmetry.space_group_name_H-M   'P 1'
#
loop_
_entity.id
_entity.type
_entity.pdbx_description
1 polymer ?
#
loop_
_entity_poly.entity_id
_entity_poly.type
_entity_poly.pdbx_seq_one_letter_code
_entity_poly.pdbx_strand_id
1 'polypeptide(L)'
;MSTSRELFDLVRNSRLAQVAKPHSKSIRGQSSIPTHQTIFTPSSSAYRSNYGLKTALPSKIGKSHISFNDIDNYKGMPDVEKNSGHHYTQLMFQELGMPLKNHFISQNPLFPHPSNRSNKLPREGSLTNLLNLDTRANTECVIEILNQNPKLYQNFQNYIAKNHPKVLLTTTPPSEIIALVKDFLKNSQQVLRKENTVHDRSRGDTYNIQGTGGFSYNQRGRLQNTPNGIKNNTVTTGRIVGTKEAAIGGFVANVIDRSIALQTNYAKNYPGKHHRQFTMPFKINEAELSEDGSIRLFAEGIKTGNWSDADERYPTSGSSFGSSSERVKADDESLESLLNLILPSK
;
A
#
# COMPACT_ATOMS: atom_id res chain seq x y z
N MET A 1 -12.67 34.00 35.06
CA MET A 1 -11.58 33.16 34.51
C MET A 1 -12.09 31.93 33.71
N SER A 2 -13.34 31.88 33.19
CA SER A 2 -13.85 30.72 32.40
C SER A 2 -13.77 30.91 30.88
N THR A 3 -13.75 32.15 30.38
CA THR A 3 -13.88 32.47 28.95
C THR A 3 -12.74 31.92 28.08
N SER A 4 -11.53 31.79 28.62
CA SER A 4 -10.38 31.25 27.90
C SER A 4 -10.46 29.74 27.69
N ARG A 5 -11.08 29.01 28.62
CA ARG A 5 -11.28 27.55 28.50
C ARG A 5 -12.36 27.22 27.47
N GLU A 6 -13.45 27.98 27.48
CA GLU A 6 -14.54 27.85 26.51
C GLU A 6 -14.05 28.09 25.07
N LEU A 7 -13.25 29.14 24.84
CA LEU A 7 -12.65 29.40 23.53
C LEU A 7 -11.68 28.29 23.12
N PHE A 8 -10.84 27.81 24.04
CA PHE A 8 -9.90 26.72 23.76
C PHE A 8 -10.62 25.45 23.32
N ASP A 9 -11.71 25.08 24.01
CA ASP A 9 -12.49 23.89 23.67
C ASP A 9 -13.19 24.03 22.31
N LEU A 10 -13.66 25.23 21.96
CA LEU A 10 -14.19 25.52 20.63
C LEU A 10 -13.12 25.40 19.54
N VAL A 11 -11.92 25.94 19.77
CA VAL A 11 -10.80 25.84 18.83
C VAL A 11 -10.35 24.38 18.67
N ARG A 12 -10.22 23.65 19.77
CA ARG A 12 -9.84 22.24 19.79
C ARG A 12 -10.82 21.37 19.00
N ASN A 13 -12.12 21.67 19.08
CA ASN A 13 -13.17 20.94 18.38
C ASN A 13 -13.50 21.53 16.99
N SER A 14 -12.83 22.59 16.57
CA SER A 14 -13.06 23.22 15.28
C SER A 14 -12.65 22.30 14.11
N ARG A 15 -13.32 22.44 12.96
CA ARG A 15 -12.99 21.67 11.76
C ARG A 15 -11.57 21.92 11.25
N LEU A 16 -11.02 23.10 11.49
CA LEU A 16 -9.65 23.45 11.09
C LEU A 16 -8.62 22.70 11.95
N ALA A 17 -8.86 22.59 13.26
CA ALA A 17 -7.99 21.85 14.17
C ALA A 17 -8.05 20.32 13.96
N GLN A 18 -9.16 19.82 13.39
CA GLN A 18 -9.31 18.41 13.03
C GLN A 18 -8.49 18.01 11.79
N VAL A 19 -8.02 18.96 10.99
CA VAL A 19 -7.19 18.66 9.82
C VAL A 19 -5.83 18.16 10.30
N ALA A 20 -5.52 16.91 9.98
CA ALA A 20 -4.25 16.29 10.37
C ALA A 20 -3.08 16.98 9.67
N LYS A 21 -1.93 17.04 10.35
CA LYS A 21 -0.68 17.51 9.73
C LYS A 21 -0.30 16.55 8.59
N PRO A 22 0.06 17.07 7.41
CA PRO A 22 0.37 16.20 6.27
C PRO A 22 1.63 15.38 6.53
N HIS A 23 1.68 14.18 5.94
CA HIS A 23 2.85 13.29 6.06
C HIS A 23 4.07 13.79 5.28
N SER A 24 3.86 14.63 4.26
CA SER A 24 4.92 15.24 3.47
C SER A 24 4.55 16.67 3.11
N LYS A 25 5.55 17.53 2.87
CA LYS A 25 5.32 18.92 2.44
C LYS A 25 5.01 19.06 0.94
N SER A 26 5.18 17.99 0.16
CA SER A 26 4.94 18.07 -1.29
C SER A 26 3.50 17.71 -1.59
N ILE A 27 2.69 18.71 -1.96
CA ILE A 27 1.32 18.47 -2.42
C ILE A 27 1.33 17.94 -3.88
N ARG A 28 2.25 18.45 -4.71
CA ARG A 28 2.49 17.98 -6.09
C ARG A 28 3.56 16.91 -6.11
N GLY A 29 3.20 15.69 -5.70
CA GLY A 29 4.05 14.52 -5.81
C GLY A 29 3.32 13.35 -6.49
N GLN A 30 4.03 12.54 -7.27
CA GLN A 30 3.54 11.22 -7.66
C GLN A 30 3.64 10.29 -6.45
N SER A 31 2.74 10.46 -5.49
CA SER A 31 2.60 9.55 -4.36
C SER A 31 1.62 8.45 -4.74
N SER A 32 1.93 7.20 -4.36
CA SER A 32 1.00 6.08 -4.48
C SER A 32 -0.10 6.12 -3.40
N ILE A 33 0.14 6.87 -2.31
CA ILE A 33 -0.74 6.98 -1.15
C ILE A 33 -1.15 8.44 -0.88
N PRO A 34 -2.34 8.71 -0.33
CA PRO A 34 -2.74 10.07 0.02
C PRO A 34 -1.88 10.62 1.16
N THR A 35 -1.20 11.74 0.93
CA THR A 35 -0.32 12.40 1.90
C THR A 35 -0.99 13.55 2.66
N HIS A 36 -2.02 14.14 2.04
CA HIS A 36 -2.76 15.29 2.55
C HIS A 36 -4.24 14.95 2.64
N GLN A 37 -4.93 15.61 3.58
CA GLN A 37 -6.37 15.58 3.61
C GLN A 37 -6.95 16.33 2.41
N THR A 38 -7.93 15.73 1.75
CA THR A 38 -8.71 16.39 0.70
C THR A 38 -9.84 17.18 1.34
N ILE A 39 -9.95 18.45 0.96
CA ILE A 39 -10.92 19.38 1.49
C ILE A 39 -11.90 19.75 0.39
N PHE A 40 -13.17 19.55 0.71
CA PHE A 40 -14.29 19.83 -0.16
C PHE A 40 -15.06 21.05 0.35
N THR A 41 -15.59 21.83 -0.58
CA THR A 41 -16.53 22.91 -0.30
C THR A 41 -17.76 22.79 -1.19
N PRO A 42 -18.95 23.18 -0.69
CA PRO A 42 -20.14 23.27 -1.53
C PRO A 42 -19.94 24.26 -2.68
N SER A 43 -20.65 24.03 -3.79
CA SER A 43 -20.58 24.87 -4.99
C SER A 43 -20.81 26.36 -4.72
N SER A 44 -21.67 26.70 -3.77
CA SER A 44 -21.97 28.09 -3.37
C SER A 44 -20.78 28.77 -2.69
N SER A 45 -20.06 28.05 -1.82
CA SER A 45 -18.86 28.56 -1.16
C SER A 45 -17.66 28.61 -2.10
N ALA A 46 -17.51 27.60 -2.96
CA ALA A 46 -16.45 27.56 -3.98
C ALA A 46 -16.57 28.73 -4.98
N TYR A 47 -17.80 29.13 -5.34
CA TYR A 47 -18.05 30.31 -6.17
C TYR A 47 -17.51 31.60 -5.53
N ARG A 48 -17.58 31.70 -4.19
CA ARG A 48 -17.01 32.80 -3.40
C ARG A 48 -15.55 32.56 -3.00
N SER A 49 -14.93 31.51 -3.54
CA SER A 49 -13.57 31.05 -3.21
C SER A 49 -13.31 30.85 -1.72
N ASN A 50 -14.37 30.52 -0.97
CA ASN A 50 -14.29 30.29 0.47
C ASN A 50 -14.14 28.80 0.77
N TYR A 51 -12.98 28.45 1.32
CA TYR A 51 -12.63 27.08 1.72
C TYR A 51 -12.52 26.85 3.22
N GLY A 52 -12.98 27.81 4.03
CA GLY A 52 -12.81 27.73 5.49
C GLY A 52 -11.35 27.88 5.92
N LEU A 53 -10.51 28.47 5.07
CA LEU A 53 -9.13 28.86 5.36
C LEU A 53 -9.08 30.31 5.85
N LYS A 54 -7.90 30.76 6.29
CA LYS A 54 -7.68 32.14 6.76
C LYS A 54 -8.03 33.18 5.71
N THR A 55 -7.74 32.91 4.43
CA THR A 55 -8.01 33.81 3.31
C THR A 55 -8.82 33.12 2.22
N ALA A 56 -9.55 33.92 1.44
CA ALA A 56 -10.22 33.43 0.25
C ALA A 56 -9.18 33.09 -0.83
N LEU A 57 -9.43 32.02 -1.57
CA LEU A 57 -8.51 31.56 -2.60
C LEU A 57 -8.74 32.30 -3.93
N PRO A 58 -7.79 32.24 -4.89
CA PRO A 58 -8.01 32.78 -6.23
C PRO A 58 -9.17 32.08 -6.95
N SER A 59 -9.98 32.85 -7.69
CA SER A 59 -11.12 32.34 -8.45
C SER A 59 -10.77 31.28 -9.50
N LYS A 60 -9.51 31.27 -9.97
CA LYS A 60 -8.94 30.24 -10.88
C LYS A 60 -9.00 28.81 -10.30
N ILE A 61 -9.12 28.67 -8.97
CA ILE A 61 -9.29 27.36 -8.36
C ILE A 61 -10.64 26.74 -8.74
N GLY A 62 -11.70 27.56 -8.86
CA GLY A 62 -13.03 27.09 -9.26
C GLY A 62 -13.61 26.06 -8.29
N LYS A 63 -14.45 25.15 -8.80
CA LYS A 63 -15.11 24.10 -8.01
C LYS A 63 -14.25 22.83 -7.98
N SER A 64 -13.24 22.79 -7.13
CA SER A 64 -12.37 21.61 -6.98
C SER A 64 -12.08 21.27 -5.53
N HIS A 65 -11.75 20.00 -5.28
CA HIS A 65 -11.13 19.57 -4.03
C HIS A 65 -9.72 20.14 -3.93
N ILE A 66 -9.34 20.55 -2.72
CA ILE A 66 -8.02 21.12 -2.46
C ILE A 66 -7.30 20.34 -1.36
N SER A 67 -5.99 20.48 -1.32
CA SER A 67 -5.15 20.12 -0.18
C SER A 67 -4.23 21.29 0.13
N PHE A 68 -3.85 21.44 1.39
CA PHE A 68 -2.96 22.52 1.82
C PHE A 68 -1.90 22.03 2.80
N ASN A 69 -0.75 22.70 2.79
CA ASN A 69 0.31 22.54 3.81
C ASN A 69 0.09 23.52 4.95
N ASP A 70 0.13 24.80 4.60
CA ASP A 70 0.07 25.91 5.55
C ASP A 70 -1.16 26.78 5.24
N ILE A 71 -1.90 27.11 6.29
CA ILE A 71 -3.05 28.02 6.23
C ILE A 71 -2.59 29.45 5.89
N ASP A 72 -1.36 29.78 6.28
CA ASP A 72 -0.71 31.05 5.95
C ASP A 72 0.81 30.85 5.96
N ASN A 73 1.46 31.16 4.84
CA ASN A 73 2.92 31.08 4.72
C ASN A 73 3.57 32.45 5.00
N TYR A 74 4.91 32.51 4.95
CA TYR A 74 5.66 33.75 5.16
C TYR A 74 5.34 34.88 4.16
N LYS A 75 4.70 34.55 3.03
CA LYS A 75 4.25 35.52 2.01
C LYS A 75 2.83 36.02 2.29
N GLY A 76 2.19 35.61 3.38
CA GLY A 76 0.81 35.98 3.69
C GLY A 76 -0.22 35.28 2.80
N MET A 77 0.10 34.11 2.23
CA MET A 77 -0.80 33.34 1.37
C MET A 77 -0.87 31.87 1.80
N PRO A 78 -2.01 31.19 1.62
CA PRO A 78 -2.13 29.78 1.93
C PRO A 78 -1.41 28.94 0.86
N ASP A 79 -0.69 27.90 1.29
CA ASP A 79 -0.02 26.96 0.39
C ASP A 79 -0.97 25.83 0.02
N VAL A 80 -1.69 26.00 -1.09
CA VAL A 80 -2.85 25.19 -1.48
C VAL A 80 -2.71 24.72 -2.93
N GLU A 81 -3.11 23.49 -3.18
CA GLU A 81 -3.18 22.92 -4.53
C GLU A 81 -4.50 22.19 -4.78
N LYS A 82 -4.87 22.09 -6.06
CA LYS A 82 -5.98 21.24 -6.49
C LYS A 82 -5.56 19.79 -6.35
N ASN A 83 -6.23 19.05 -5.47
CA ASN A 83 -5.92 17.66 -5.22
C ASN A 83 -7.20 16.85 -5.06
N SER A 84 -7.66 16.27 -6.15
CA SER A 84 -8.83 15.39 -6.18
C SER A 84 -8.50 13.96 -6.63
N GLY A 85 -7.26 13.72 -7.07
CA GLY A 85 -6.85 12.47 -7.71
C GLY A 85 -7.16 11.27 -6.83
N HIS A 86 -6.58 11.24 -5.62
CA HIS A 86 -6.75 10.11 -4.70
C HIS A 86 -8.21 9.86 -4.28
N HIS A 87 -9.01 10.92 -4.17
CA HIS A 87 -10.43 10.79 -3.85
C HIS A 87 -11.19 10.08 -4.97
N TYR A 88 -10.99 10.50 -6.23
CA TYR A 88 -11.62 9.85 -7.37
C TYR A 88 -11.07 8.45 -7.62
N THR A 89 -9.79 8.18 -7.39
CA THR A 89 -9.26 6.80 -7.47
C THR A 89 -9.90 5.89 -6.43
N GLN A 90 -10.17 6.40 -5.22
CA GLN A 90 -10.89 5.65 -4.20
C GLN A 90 -12.34 5.37 -4.62
N LEU A 91 -13.06 6.36 -5.16
CA LEU A 91 -14.42 6.17 -5.68
C LEU A 91 -14.46 5.15 -6.81
N MET A 92 -13.54 5.26 -7.78
CA MET A 92 -13.43 4.31 -8.89
C MET A 92 -13.17 2.88 -8.39
N PHE A 93 -12.37 2.71 -7.33
CA PHE A 93 -12.19 1.39 -6.72
C PHE A 93 -13.44 0.90 -5.98
N GLN A 94 -14.16 1.78 -5.29
CA GLN A 94 -15.42 1.44 -4.63
C GLN A 94 -16.47 0.98 -5.67
N GLU A 95 -16.51 1.59 -6.85
CA GLU A 95 -17.37 1.19 -7.97
C GLU A 95 -17.07 -0.23 -8.49
N LEU A 96 -15.80 -0.67 -8.43
CA LEU A 96 -15.45 -2.06 -8.75
C LEU A 96 -16.09 -3.05 -7.77
N GLY A 97 -16.33 -2.62 -6.53
CA GLY A 97 -16.96 -3.42 -5.49
C GLY A 97 -16.13 -4.63 -5.04
N MET A 98 -14.81 -4.59 -5.28
CA MET A 98 -13.88 -5.66 -4.93
C MET A 98 -13.37 -5.51 -3.49
N PRO A 99 -13.17 -6.62 -2.74
CA PRO A 99 -12.51 -6.59 -1.45
C PRO A 99 -10.99 -6.52 -1.63
N LEU A 100 -10.32 -5.71 -0.79
CA LEU A 100 -8.86 -5.62 -0.77
C LEU A 100 -8.28 -6.77 0.04
N LYS A 101 -7.28 -7.47 -0.50
CA LYS A 101 -6.54 -8.52 0.19
C LYS A 101 -5.28 -7.93 0.86
N ASN A 102 -4.96 -8.41 2.05
CA ASN A 102 -3.69 -8.11 2.72
C ASN A 102 -2.99 -9.46 3.00
N HIS A 103 -1.80 -9.66 2.43
CA HIS A 103 -1.02 -10.91 2.59
C HIS A 103 -0.31 -10.99 3.94
N PHE A 104 -0.11 -9.86 4.62
CA PHE A 104 0.66 -9.77 5.86
C PHE A 104 -0.16 -10.13 7.09
N ILE A 105 -1.49 -10.11 6.98
CA ILE A 105 -2.40 -10.40 8.08
C ILE A 105 -3.40 -11.44 7.60
N SER A 106 -3.33 -12.65 8.17
CA SER A 106 -4.25 -13.74 7.83
C SER A 106 -5.70 -13.43 8.20
N GLN A 107 -5.93 -12.45 9.06
CA GLN A 107 -7.23 -12.09 9.60
C GLN A 107 -7.53 -10.60 9.42
N ASN A 108 -8.81 -10.28 9.29
CA ASN A 108 -9.22 -8.90 9.08
C ASN A 108 -8.99 -8.07 10.37
N PRO A 109 -8.17 -7.01 10.34
CA PRO A 109 -7.85 -6.21 11.53
C PRO A 109 -9.00 -5.34 12.03
N LEU A 110 -10.09 -5.20 11.27
CA LEU A 110 -11.30 -4.51 11.72
C LEU A 110 -12.07 -5.30 12.78
N PHE A 111 -11.80 -6.61 12.90
CA PHE A 111 -12.47 -7.47 13.85
C PHE A 111 -11.54 -7.83 15.02
N PRO A 112 -12.08 -7.88 16.25
CA PRO A 112 -11.28 -8.24 17.42
C PRO A 112 -10.77 -9.67 17.26
N HIS A 113 -9.46 -9.82 17.28
CA HIS A 113 -8.80 -11.12 17.32
C HIS A 113 -7.52 -11.03 18.17
N PRO A 114 -7.10 -12.08 18.90
CA PRO A 114 -5.84 -12.10 19.64
C PRO A 114 -4.62 -11.63 18.82
N SER A 115 -4.60 -11.96 17.52
CA SER A 115 -3.58 -11.55 16.56
C SER A 115 -3.65 -10.07 16.14
N ASN A 116 -4.72 -9.33 16.45
CA ASN A 116 -4.93 -7.93 16.05
C ASN A 116 -4.68 -6.94 17.20
N ARG A 117 -4.19 -7.40 18.35
CA ARG A 117 -3.91 -6.53 19.50
C ARG A 117 -2.79 -5.53 19.17
N SER A 118 -2.97 -4.27 19.56
CA SER A 118 -2.00 -3.18 19.37
C SER A 118 -0.69 -3.38 20.14
N ASN A 119 -0.72 -4.14 21.23
CA ASN A 119 0.45 -4.46 22.06
C ASN A 119 1.23 -5.66 21.51
N LYS A 120 1.48 -5.71 20.20
CA LYS A 120 2.44 -6.69 19.68
C LYS A 120 3.83 -6.25 20.11
N LEU A 121 4.53 -7.16 20.80
CA LEU A 121 5.98 -7.08 20.86
C LEU A 121 6.50 -7.05 19.41
N PRO A 122 7.42 -6.15 19.05
CA PRO A 122 7.97 -6.09 17.70
C PRO A 122 8.52 -7.48 17.34
N ARG A 123 8.30 -7.94 16.09
CA ARG A 123 8.64 -9.31 15.63
C ARG A 123 9.91 -9.81 16.32
N GLU A 124 9.75 -10.75 17.25
CA GLU A 124 10.87 -11.30 18.01
C GLU A 124 11.77 -12.05 17.04
N GLY A 125 12.91 -11.44 16.68
CA GLY A 125 13.85 -12.07 15.75
C GLY A 125 14.70 -11.11 14.93
N SER A 126 14.30 -9.84 14.74
CA SER A 126 15.18 -8.85 14.10
C SER A 126 16.20 -8.31 15.10
N LEU A 127 17.47 -8.27 14.72
CA LEU A 127 18.55 -7.68 15.53
C LEU A 127 18.31 -6.18 15.78
N THR A 128 17.65 -5.49 14.86
CA THR A 128 17.30 -4.07 15.00
C THR A 128 16.36 -3.84 16.18
N ASN A 129 15.36 -4.73 16.35
CA ASN A 129 14.40 -4.62 17.45
C ASN A 129 15.06 -4.76 18.82
N LEU A 130 16.14 -5.54 18.93
CA LEU A 130 16.90 -5.70 20.18
C LEU A 130 17.66 -4.43 20.57
N LEU A 131 17.94 -3.55 19.62
CA LEU A 131 18.57 -2.24 19.83
C LEU A 131 17.55 -1.11 19.98
N ASN A 132 16.25 -1.42 20.11
CA ASN A 132 15.14 -0.47 20.04
C ASN A 132 15.12 0.33 18.73
N LEU A 133 15.65 -0.24 17.66
CA LEU A 133 15.51 0.30 16.31
C LEU A 133 14.30 -0.32 15.62
N ASP A 134 13.71 0.45 14.71
CA ASP A 134 12.65 -0.03 13.83
C ASP A 134 13.16 -1.14 12.88
N THR A 135 12.26 -1.99 12.37
CA THR A 135 12.61 -3.08 11.46
C THR A 135 13.15 -2.59 10.12
N ARG A 136 12.86 -1.34 9.74
CA ARG A 136 13.35 -0.69 8.50
C ARG A 136 14.42 0.36 8.77
N ALA A 137 15.09 0.32 9.94
CA ALA A 137 16.12 1.28 10.29
C ALA A 137 17.26 1.31 9.27
N ASN A 138 17.71 2.52 8.90
CA ASN A 138 18.85 2.70 8.00
C ASN A 138 20.13 2.16 8.65
N THR A 139 21.08 1.69 7.83
CA THR A 139 22.39 1.19 8.28
C THR A 139 23.16 2.25 9.06
N GLU A 140 23.00 3.52 8.70
CA GLU A 140 23.57 4.67 9.41
C GLU A 140 23.15 4.72 10.88
N CYS A 141 21.85 4.56 11.17
CA CYS A 141 21.35 4.53 12.55
C CYS A 141 21.93 3.36 13.36
N VAL A 142 22.17 2.22 12.70
CA VAL A 142 22.80 1.06 13.34
C VAL A 142 24.26 1.38 13.67
N ILE A 143 24.99 2.01 12.74
CA ILE A 143 26.38 2.43 12.95
C ILE A 143 26.49 3.45 14.09
N GLU A 144 25.57 4.40 14.19
CA GLU A 144 25.52 5.35 15.31
C GLU A 144 25.41 4.65 16.67
N ILE A 145 24.52 3.66 16.79
CA ILE A 145 24.36 2.88 18.03
C ILE A 145 25.59 2.03 18.31
N LEU A 146 26.23 1.45 17.28
CA LEU A 146 27.46 0.68 17.46
C LEU A 146 28.62 1.57 17.92
N ASN A 147 28.72 2.80 17.40
CA ASN A 147 29.72 3.78 17.82
C ASN A 147 29.52 4.22 19.28
N GLN A 148 28.27 4.28 19.75
CA GLN A 148 27.96 4.53 21.16
C GLN A 148 28.35 3.36 22.09
N ASN A 149 28.53 2.16 21.53
CA ASN A 149 28.85 0.94 22.26
C ASN A 149 30.20 0.32 21.83
N PRO A 150 31.35 1.02 21.98
CA PRO A 150 32.64 0.54 21.48
C PRO A 150 33.14 -0.74 22.16
N LYS A 151 32.67 -1.02 23.38
CA LYS A 151 33.04 -2.21 24.17
C LYS A 151 32.13 -3.42 23.92
N LEU A 152 31.15 -3.32 23.02
CA LEU A 152 30.16 -4.38 22.79
C LEU A 152 30.81 -5.70 22.36
N TYR A 153 31.81 -5.63 21.48
CA TYR A 153 32.53 -6.81 21.01
C TYR A 153 33.28 -7.53 22.15
N GLN A 154 33.99 -6.78 23.00
CA GLN A 154 34.70 -7.34 24.16
C GLN A 154 33.73 -7.96 25.16
N ASN A 155 32.60 -7.30 25.42
CA ASN A 155 31.57 -7.82 26.32
C ASN A 155 30.92 -9.09 25.77
N PHE A 156 30.71 -9.16 24.45
CA PHE A 156 30.20 -10.35 23.80
C PHE A 156 31.19 -11.52 23.85
N GLN A 157 32.48 -11.26 23.60
CA GLN A 157 33.53 -12.28 23.76
C GLN A 157 33.59 -12.82 25.20
N ASN A 158 33.54 -11.93 26.19
CA ASN A 158 33.49 -12.31 27.60
C ASN A 158 32.23 -13.15 27.94
N TYR A 159 31.10 -12.83 27.32
CA TYR A 159 29.87 -13.61 27.46
C TYR A 159 30.00 -15.01 26.86
N ILE A 160 30.56 -15.13 25.65
CA ILE A 160 30.81 -16.42 25.01
C ILE A 160 31.78 -17.26 25.85
N ALA A 161 32.88 -16.68 26.31
CA ALA A 161 33.88 -17.39 27.11
C ALA A 161 33.29 -17.99 28.40
N LYS A 162 32.33 -17.29 29.02
CA LYS A 162 31.67 -17.73 30.25
C LYS A 162 30.58 -18.77 30.01
N ASN A 163 29.72 -18.56 29.02
CA ASN A 163 28.48 -19.35 28.86
C ASN A 163 28.60 -20.45 27.81
N HIS A 164 29.41 -20.26 26.77
CA HIS A 164 29.54 -21.19 25.65
C HIS A 164 31.02 -21.35 25.19
N PRO A 165 31.92 -21.86 26.04
CA PRO A 165 33.34 -22.01 25.70
C PRO A 165 33.57 -22.96 24.51
N LYS A 166 32.63 -23.88 24.26
CA LYS A 166 32.67 -24.81 23.11
C LYS A 166 32.68 -24.09 21.77
N VAL A 167 32.02 -22.93 21.68
CA VAL A 167 31.92 -22.12 20.46
C VAL A 167 33.26 -21.52 20.06
N LEU A 168 34.19 -21.34 21.01
CA LEU A 168 35.55 -20.84 20.74
C LEU A 168 36.49 -21.94 20.24
N LEU A 169 36.16 -23.21 20.48
CA LEU A 169 37.01 -24.36 20.16
C LEU A 169 36.63 -25.03 18.84
N THR A 170 35.40 -24.84 18.36
CA THR A 170 34.90 -25.44 17.11
C THR A 170 34.52 -24.37 16.08
N THR A 171 34.72 -24.68 14.81
CA THR A 171 34.23 -23.84 13.70
C THR A 171 32.71 -23.91 13.66
N THR A 172 32.06 -22.92 14.28
CA THR A 172 30.60 -22.87 14.40
C THR A 172 29.97 -22.22 13.16
N PRO A 173 28.78 -22.68 12.74
CA PRO A 173 28.06 -22.09 11.63
C PRO A 173 27.57 -20.67 11.97
N PRO A 174 27.50 -19.77 10.97
CA PRO A 174 27.13 -18.37 11.19
C PRO A 174 25.71 -18.17 11.76
N SER A 175 24.80 -19.12 11.54
CA SER A 175 23.44 -19.11 12.09
C SER A 175 23.41 -19.22 13.62
N GLU A 176 24.27 -20.06 14.20
CA GLU A 176 24.38 -20.24 15.65
C GLU A 176 24.97 -19.00 16.33
N ILE A 177 25.94 -18.35 15.68
CA ILE A 177 26.51 -17.08 16.16
C ILE A 177 25.43 -15.99 16.20
N ILE A 178 24.57 -15.90 15.18
CA ILE A 178 23.46 -14.94 15.17
C ILE A 178 22.47 -15.21 16.33
N ALA A 179 22.19 -16.48 16.65
CA ALA A 179 21.35 -16.83 17.80
C ALA A 179 22.00 -16.39 19.12
N LEU A 180 23.30 -16.66 19.30
CA LEU A 180 24.05 -16.26 20.49
C LEU A 180 24.14 -14.73 20.65
N VAL A 181 24.30 -13.99 19.55
CA VAL A 181 24.25 -12.52 19.57
C VAL A 181 22.87 -12.04 20.00
N LYS A 182 21.79 -12.65 19.50
CA LYS A 182 20.43 -12.29 19.92
C LYS A 182 20.22 -12.53 21.42
N ASP A 183 20.71 -13.64 21.95
CA ASP A 183 20.59 -13.97 23.36
C ASP A 183 21.44 -13.02 24.23
N PHE A 184 22.66 -12.69 23.80
CA PHE A 184 23.49 -11.69 24.46
C PHE A 184 22.80 -10.32 24.50
N LEU A 185 22.26 -9.86 23.36
CA LEU A 185 21.60 -8.56 23.28
C LEU A 185 20.32 -8.51 24.12
N LYS A 186 19.59 -9.63 24.26
CA LYS A 186 18.43 -9.71 25.17
C LYS A 186 18.83 -9.60 26.63
N ASN A 187 19.87 -10.32 27.05
CA ASN A 187 20.26 -10.48 28.45
C ASN A 187 21.23 -9.39 28.97
N SER A 188 21.91 -8.67 28.07
CA SER A 188 22.88 -7.65 28.46
C SER A 188 22.21 -6.35 28.90
N GLN A 189 22.47 -5.93 30.13
CA GLN A 189 22.11 -4.60 30.65
C GLN A 189 23.14 -3.52 30.28
N GLN A 190 24.32 -3.92 29.80
CA GLN A 190 25.45 -3.03 29.51
C GLN A 190 25.42 -2.40 28.11
N VAL A 191 24.46 -2.80 27.26
CA VAL A 191 24.32 -2.25 25.92
C VAL A 191 23.42 -1.02 25.99
N LEU A 192 23.96 0.15 25.64
CA LEU A 192 23.18 1.38 25.48
C LEU A 192 22.27 1.19 24.27
N ARG A 193 20.97 1.09 24.52
CA ARG A 193 19.93 1.03 23.49
C ARG A 193 19.37 2.42 23.27
N LYS A 194 18.77 2.68 22.10
CA LYS A 194 18.06 3.93 21.88
C LYS A 194 16.96 4.07 22.94
N GLU A 195 16.91 5.24 23.59
CA GLU A 195 15.86 5.54 24.56
C GLU A 195 14.51 5.65 23.84
N ASN A 196 13.53 4.87 24.27
CA ASN A 196 12.17 4.95 23.73
C ASN A 196 11.50 6.19 24.33
N THR A 197 11.65 7.36 23.70
CA THR A 197 10.93 8.55 24.16
C THR A 197 9.43 8.41 23.86
N VAL A 198 8.58 9.03 24.68
CA VAL A 198 7.13 9.12 24.39
C VAL A 198 6.89 9.81 23.05
N HIS A 199 7.81 10.69 22.64
CA HIS A 199 7.79 11.32 21.33
C HIS A 199 8.20 10.38 20.18
N ASP A 200 9.12 9.44 20.38
CA ASP A 200 9.42 8.38 19.40
C ASP A 200 8.20 7.48 19.16
N ARG A 201 7.37 7.20 20.18
CA ARG A 201 6.09 6.49 20.00
C ARG A 201 5.03 7.31 19.24
N SER A 202 5.13 8.64 19.28
CA SER A 202 4.15 9.54 18.64
C SER A 202 4.57 10.03 17.25
N ARG A 203 5.87 9.99 16.92
CA ARG A 203 6.45 10.50 15.67
C ARG A 203 7.24 9.45 14.88
N GLY A 204 7.61 8.34 15.51
CA GLY A 204 8.47 7.29 14.95
C GLY A 204 7.84 5.90 14.98
N ASP A 205 6.52 5.80 15.19
CA ASP A 205 5.81 4.61 14.73
C ASP A 205 5.98 4.61 13.21
N THR A 206 6.72 3.63 12.69
CA THR A 206 6.58 3.25 11.29
C THR A 206 5.10 3.15 11.03
N TYR A 207 4.59 3.97 10.11
CA TYR A 207 3.18 4.00 9.72
C TYR A 207 2.82 2.67 9.06
N ASN A 208 2.73 1.61 9.85
CA ASN A 208 2.25 0.32 9.43
C ASN A 208 0.76 0.49 9.22
N ILE A 209 0.39 0.57 7.96
CA ILE A 209 -1.00 0.77 7.56
C ILE A 209 -1.82 -0.39 8.12
N GLN A 210 -2.73 -0.07 9.04
CA GLN A 210 -3.59 -1.06 9.64
C GLN A 210 -4.66 -1.49 8.62
N GLY A 211 -4.69 -2.77 8.30
CA GLY A 211 -5.67 -3.35 7.40
C GLY A 211 -5.56 -2.84 5.97
N THR A 212 -6.56 -2.05 5.56
CA THR A 212 -6.68 -1.46 4.22
C THR A 212 -6.36 0.04 4.21
N GLY A 213 -5.97 0.62 5.35
CA GLY A 213 -5.75 2.07 5.48
C GLY A 213 -7.02 2.91 5.27
N GLY A 214 -8.20 2.29 5.40
CA GLY A 214 -9.49 2.92 5.13
C GLY A 214 -9.80 3.10 3.64
N PHE A 215 -9.00 2.52 2.75
CA PHE A 215 -9.23 2.60 1.31
C PHE A 215 -10.50 1.85 0.89
N SER A 216 -10.70 0.63 1.41
CA SER A 216 -11.91 -0.18 1.21
C SER A 216 -12.26 -0.97 2.46
N TYR A 217 -13.55 -1.06 2.76
CA TYR A 217 -14.12 -1.85 3.85
C TYR A 217 -14.95 -3.04 3.34
N ASN A 218 -14.87 -3.33 2.03
CA ASN A 218 -15.58 -4.45 1.43
C ASN A 218 -15.03 -5.78 1.95
N GLN A 219 -15.93 -6.65 2.39
CA GLN A 219 -15.60 -7.98 2.90
C GLN A 219 -15.72 -9.04 1.80
N ARG A 220 -14.94 -10.10 1.92
CA ARG A 220 -15.02 -11.27 1.03
C ARG A 220 -16.31 -12.05 1.30
N GLY A 221 -16.81 -12.77 0.28
CA GLY A 221 -17.98 -13.65 0.40
C GLY A 221 -19.31 -13.03 -0.02
N ARG A 222 -19.35 -11.73 -0.36
CA ARG A 222 -20.54 -11.11 -0.96
C ARG A 222 -20.61 -11.43 -2.46
N LEU A 223 -21.77 -11.87 -2.91
CA LEU A 223 -22.12 -11.92 -4.34
C LEU A 223 -22.88 -10.65 -4.74
N GLN A 224 -22.65 -10.18 -5.97
CA GLN A 224 -23.36 -9.04 -6.54
C GLN A 224 -24.40 -9.56 -7.54
N ASN A 225 -25.68 -9.29 -7.30
CA ASN A 225 -26.74 -9.61 -8.26
C ASN A 225 -26.94 -8.46 -9.25
N THR A 226 -27.19 -8.79 -10.50
CA THR A 226 -27.53 -7.86 -11.58
C THR A 226 -28.81 -8.36 -12.28
N PRO A 227 -29.48 -7.54 -13.12
CA PRO A 227 -30.61 -8.04 -13.91
C PRO A 227 -30.29 -9.27 -14.76
N ASN A 228 -29.02 -9.44 -15.15
CA ASN A 228 -28.54 -10.58 -15.94
C ASN A 228 -28.10 -11.79 -15.07
N GLY A 229 -28.29 -11.72 -13.74
CA GLY A 229 -27.91 -12.75 -12.78
C GLY A 229 -26.70 -12.36 -11.92
N ILE A 230 -26.09 -13.39 -11.30
CA ILE A 230 -24.97 -13.22 -10.37
C ILE A 230 -23.71 -12.82 -11.14
N LYS A 231 -23.12 -11.69 -10.75
CA LYS A 231 -21.87 -11.18 -11.31
C LYS A 231 -20.69 -11.95 -10.72
N ASN A 232 -20.18 -12.91 -11.49
CA ASN A 232 -19.04 -13.74 -11.09
C ASN A 232 -17.69 -13.01 -11.25
N ASN A 233 -17.56 -12.18 -12.28
CA ASN A 233 -16.33 -11.47 -12.61
C ASN A 233 -16.56 -9.96 -12.64
N THR A 234 -15.56 -9.19 -12.20
CA THR A 234 -15.58 -7.73 -12.36
C THR A 234 -14.85 -7.36 -13.65
N VAL A 235 -15.57 -6.75 -14.58
CA VAL A 235 -15.04 -6.26 -15.85
C VAL A 235 -15.09 -4.74 -15.83
N THR A 236 -13.99 -4.10 -16.20
CA THR A 236 -13.90 -2.65 -16.34
C THR A 236 -13.04 -2.30 -17.54
N THR A 237 -13.01 -1.03 -17.91
CA THR A 237 -12.18 -0.55 -19.02
C THR A 237 -10.85 0.01 -18.51
N GLY A 238 -9.81 -0.12 -19.32
CA GLY A 238 -8.47 0.34 -19.03
C GLY A 238 -7.67 0.60 -20.29
N ARG A 239 -6.42 1.02 -20.12
CA ARG A 239 -5.51 1.33 -21.22
C ARG A 239 -4.18 0.62 -21.01
N ILE A 240 -3.63 0.03 -22.05
CA ILE A 240 -2.31 -0.60 -21.97
C ILE A 240 -1.25 0.51 -21.91
N VAL A 241 -0.42 0.50 -20.87
CA VAL A 241 0.62 1.52 -20.62
C VAL A 241 2.02 0.99 -20.94
N GLY A 242 2.25 -0.30 -20.67
CA GLY A 242 3.50 -1.01 -20.92
C GLY A 242 3.25 -2.45 -21.40
N THR A 243 4.29 -3.29 -21.37
CA THR A 243 4.18 -4.69 -21.81
C THR A 243 3.32 -5.54 -20.88
N LYS A 244 3.48 -5.36 -19.56
CA LYS A 244 2.76 -6.11 -18.50
C LYS A 244 1.85 -5.23 -17.65
N GLU A 245 1.59 -4.01 -18.10
CA GLU A 245 0.96 -2.98 -17.28
C GLU A 245 -0.21 -2.32 -18.01
N ALA A 246 -1.34 -2.21 -17.31
CA ALA A 246 -2.51 -1.47 -17.78
C ALA A 246 -2.96 -0.46 -16.73
N ALA A 247 -3.31 0.75 -17.17
CA ALA A 247 -3.97 1.74 -16.33
C ALA A 247 -5.47 1.44 -16.27
N ILE A 248 -5.98 1.14 -15.07
CA ILE A 248 -7.38 0.78 -14.80
C ILE A 248 -7.87 1.60 -13.62
N GLY A 249 -8.90 2.42 -13.80
CA GLY A 249 -9.55 3.16 -12.69
C GLY A 249 -8.61 4.07 -11.89
N GLY A 250 -7.53 4.58 -12.50
CA GLY A 250 -6.51 5.39 -11.84
C GLY A 250 -5.38 4.61 -11.15
N PHE A 251 -5.38 3.28 -11.25
CA PHE A 251 -4.32 2.39 -10.78
C PHE A 251 -3.51 1.83 -11.95
N VAL A 252 -2.26 1.50 -11.69
CA VAL A 252 -1.45 0.66 -12.59
C VAL A 252 -1.63 -0.79 -12.15
N ALA A 253 -2.25 -1.58 -13.01
CA ALA A 253 -2.53 -2.99 -12.81
C ALA A 253 -1.50 -3.86 -13.55
N ASN A 254 -1.08 -4.94 -12.91
CA ASN A 254 -0.29 -5.99 -13.53
C ASN A 254 -1.21 -6.87 -14.37
N VAL A 255 -0.80 -7.12 -15.60
CA VAL A 255 -1.55 -7.92 -16.56
C VAL A 255 -0.68 -9.03 -17.14
N ILE A 256 -1.29 -10.20 -17.36
CA ILE A 256 -0.62 -11.36 -17.95
C ILE A 256 -0.45 -11.15 -19.46
N ASP A 257 0.78 -11.21 -19.97
CA ASP A 257 1.11 -10.99 -21.40
C ASP A 257 0.24 -11.81 -22.35
N ARG A 258 0.08 -13.12 -22.07
CA ARG A 258 -0.73 -14.03 -22.89
C ARG A 258 -2.20 -13.63 -22.94
N SER A 259 -2.71 -12.92 -21.92
CA SER A 259 -4.10 -12.47 -21.87
C SER A 259 -4.36 -11.24 -22.72
N ILE A 260 -3.35 -10.39 -22.93
CA ILE A 260 -3.48 -9.11 -23.67
C ILE A 260 -2.99 -9.15 -25.11
N ALA A 261 -2.58 -10.31 -25.60
CA ALA A 261 -2.07 -10.45 -26.97
C ALA A 261 -3.04 -9.91 -28.02
N LEU A 262 -4.35 -10.12 -27.84
CA LEU A 262 -5.37 -9.61 -28.78
C LEU A 262 -5.51 -8.08 -28.70
N GLN A 263 -5.56 -7.52 -27.50
CA GLN A 263 -5.64 -6.08 -27.26
C GLN A 263 -4.41 -5.34 -27.79
N THR A 264 -3.22 -5.91 -27.55
CA THR A 264 -1.96 -5.35 -28.04
C THR A 264 -1.86 -5.43 -29.56
N ASN A 265 -2.27 -6.53 -30.18
CA ASN A 265 -2.30 -6.67 -31.64
C ASN A 265 -3.30 -5.70 -32.27
N TYR A 266 -4.50 -5.57 -31.71
CA TYR A 266 -5.48 -4.57 -32.16
C TYR A 266 -4.90 -3.15 -32.14
N ALA A 267 -4.26 -2.77 -31.03
CA ALA A 267 -3.65 -1.46 -30.89
C ALA A 267 -2.48 -1.22 -31.87
N LYS A 268 -1.68 -2.26 -32.17
CA LYS A 268 -0.57 -2.20 -33.14
C LYS A 268 -1.05 -2.10 -34.59
N ASN A 269 -2.17 -2.74 -34.91
CA ASN A 269 -2.70 -2.81 -36.26
C ASN A 269 -3.44 -1.53 -36.68
N TYR A 270 -3.59 -0.56 -35.77
CA TYR A 270 -4.26 0.71 -36.06
C TYR A 270 -3.21 1.79 -36.39
N PRO A 271 -3.07 2.19 -37.67
CA PRO A 271 -2.04 3.14 -38.06
C PRO A 271 -2.26 4.52 -37.41
N GLY A 272 -1.16 5.16 -37.00
CA GLY A 272 -1.16 6.53 -36.47
C GLY A 272 -1.67 6.70 -35.04
N LYS A 273 -2.03 5.62 -34.33
CA LYS A 273 -2.49 5.69 -32.93
C LYS A 273 -1.52 4.98 -31.98
N HIS A 274 -1.31 5.57 -30.81
CA HIS A 274 -0.51 4.96 -29.75
C HIS A 274 -1.37 4.00 -28.93
N HIS A 275 -0.80 2.89 -28.43
CA HIS A 275 -1.55 1.87 -27.67
C HIS A 275 -2.30 2.43 -26.45
N ARG A 276 -1.76 3.49 -25.81
CA ARG A 276 -2.39 4.21 -24.67
C ARG A 276 -3.68 4.96 -25.04
N GLN A 277 -3.97 5.16 -26.31
CA GLN A 277 -5.19 5.83 -26.77
C GLN A 277 -6.38 4.87 -26.78
N PHE A 278 -6.13 3.56 -26.84
CA PHE A 278 -7.18 2.55 -26.89
C PHE A 278 -7.66 2.19 -25.49
N THR A 279 -8.96 2.31 -25.28
CA THR A 279 -9.67 1.82 -24.11
C THR A 279 -10.15 0.40 -24.36
N MET A 280 -9.63 -0.54 -23.59
CA MET A 280 -9.87 -1.98 -23.73
C MET A 280 -10.54 -2.53 -22.47
N PRO A 281 -11.37 -3.58 -22.57
CA PRO A 281 -11.96 -4.21 -21.41
C PRO A 281 -10.96 -5.17 -20.74
N PHE A 282 -10.92 -5.12 -19.41
CA PHE A 282 -10.11 -5.95 -18.55
C PHE A 282 -10.97 -6.60 -17.47
N LYS A 283 -10.72 -7.87 -17.21
CA LYS A 283 -11.25 -8.58 -16.05
C LYS A 283 -10.29 -8.34 -14.88
N ILE A 284 -10.79 -7.86 -13.75
CA ILE A 284 -9.97 -7.75 -12.53
C ILE A 284 -10.16 -9.00 -11.69
N ASN A 285 -9.05 -9.66 -11.36
CA ASN A 285 -9.05 -10.88 -10.56
C ASN A 285 -8.97 -10.57 -9.07
N GLU A 286 -7.99 -9.75 -8.69
CA GLU A 286 -7.75 -9.42 -7.29
C GLU A 286 -7.07 -8.06 -7.12
N ALA A 287 -7.23 -7.52 -5.91
CA ALA A 287 -6.63 -6.28 -5.47
C ALA A 287 -5.92 -6.54 -4.15
N GLU A 288 -4.65 -6.15 -4.07
CA GLU A 288 -3.79 -6.41 -2.92
C GLU A 288 -3.18 -5.13 -2.38
N LEU A 289 -3.07 -5.05 -1.05
CA LEU A 289 -2.29 -4.01 -0.38
C LEU A 289 -0.87 -4.51 -0.12
N SER A 290 0.12 -3.75 -0.59
CA SER A 290 1.54 -3.96 -0.28
C SER A 290 1.90 -3.37 1.10
N GLU A 291 3.04 -3.77 1.68
CA GLU A 291 3.47 -3.25 2.99
C GLU A 291 3.61 -1.72 3.00
N ASP A 292 3.99 -1.15 1.86
CA ASP A 292 4.19 0.30 1.70
C ASP A 292 2.88 1.07 1.48
N GLY A 293 1.73 0.39 1.54
CA GLY A 293 0.41 1.00 1.31
C GLY A 293 -0.01 1.15 -0.13
N SER A 294 0.86 0.82 -1.08
CA SER A 294 0.50 0.78 -2.49
C SER A 294 -0.46 -0.36 -2.78
N ILE A 295 -1.38 -0.11 -3.72
CA ILE A 295 -2.37 -1.10 -4.14
C ILE A 295 -1.90 -1.72 -5.45
N ARG A 296 -1.77 -3.04 -5.45
CA ARG A 296 -1.46 -3.83 -6.64
C ARG A 296 -2.73 -4.47 -7.15
N LEU A 297 -3.10 -4.15 -8.39
CA LEU A 297 -4.22 -4.78 -9.07
C LEU A 297 -3.69 -5.84 -10.02
N PHE A 298 -4.38 -6.98 -10.07
CA PHE A 298 -4.12 -8.03 -11.04
C PHE A 298 -5.32 -8.14 -11.97
N ALA A 299 -5.06 -7.94 -13.26
CA ALA A 299 -6.08 -7.97 -14.29
C ALA A 299 -5.68 -8.91 -15.43
N GLU A 300 -6.67 -9.30 -16.21
CA GLU A 300 -6.54 -10.15 -17.40
C GLU A 300 -7.25 -9.46 -18.57
N GLY A 301 -6.62 -9.52 -19.75
CA GLY A 301 -7.27 -9.16 -21.00
C GLY A 301 -8.41 -10.12 -21.32
N ILE A 302 -9.55 -9.57 -21.74
CA ILE A 302 -10.69 -10.36 -22.18
C ILE A 302 -10.46 -10.81 -23.62
N LYS A 303 -10.39 -12.13 -23.84
CA LYS A 303 -10.11 -12.72 -25.16
C LYS A 303 -11.36 -12.89 -26.04
N THR A 304 -12.54 -12.92 -25.43
CA THR A 304 -13.81 -13.30 -26.06
C THR A 304 -14.84 -12.17 -25.93
N GLY A 305 -15.61 -11.94 -27.00
CA GLY A 305 -16.66 -10.93 -27.06
C GLY A 305 -16.39 -9.82 -28.07
N ASN A 306 -17.47 -9.26 -28.64
CA ASN A 306 -17.48 -8.18 -29.64
C ASN A 306 -17.06 -6.83 -29.03
N TRP A 307 -15.91 -6.75 -28.37
CA TRP A 307 -15.40 -5.47 -27.87
C TRP A 307 -14.62 -4.70 -28.94
N SER A 308 -14.26 -5.35 -30.05
CA SER A 308 -13.64 -4.72 -31.23
C SER A 308 -14.65 -4.04 -32.16
N ASP A 309 -15.93 -4.40 -32.06
CA ASP A 309 -17.01 -3.86 -32.89
C ASP A 309 -17.73 -2.76 -32.11
N ALA A 310 -17.66 -1.53 -32.62
CA ALA A 310 -18.17 -0.33 -31.95
C ALA A 310 -19.71 -0.28 -31.83
N ASP A 311 -20.43 -1.22 -32.43
CA ASP A 311 -21.88 -1.13 -32.64
C ASP A 311 -22.76 -1.94 -31.68
N GLU A 312 -22.21 -2.85 -30.86
CA GLU A 312 -23.02 -3.62 -29.90
C GLU A 312 -22.74 -3.19 -28.46
N ARG A 313 -23.52 -2.22 -27.98
CA ARG A 313 -23.55 -1.87 -26.56
C ARG A 313 -24.27 -2.99 -25.80
N TYR A 314 -23.48 -3.76 -25.04
CA TYR A 314 -23.89 -4.76 -24.02
C TYR A 314 -24.25 -6.17 -24.53
N PRO A 315 -23.30 -6.98 -25.03
CA PRO A 315 -23.46 -8.43 -25.01
C PRO A 315 -23.41 -8.95 -23.57
N THR A 316 -24.21 -9.98 -23.28
CA THR A 316 -24.26 -10.67 -21.99
C THR A 316 -22.91 -11.29 -21.66
N SER A 317 -22.51 -11.27 -20.38
CA SER A 317 -21.30 -11.96 -19.91
C SER A 317 -21.53 -13.48 -19.93
N GLY A 318 -21.53 -14.08 -21.11
CA GLY A 318 -21.44 -15.52 -21.29
C GLY A 318 -20.16 -16.04 -20.62
N SER A 319 -20.25 -17.20 -19.99
CA SER A 319 -19.21 -17.87 -19.21
C SER A 319 -18.00 -18.35 -20.03
N SER A 320 -17.56 -17.59 -21.03
CA SER A 320 -16.38 -17.90 -21.86
C SER A 320 -15.11 -17.31 -21.25
N PHE A 321 -14.98 -17.39 -19.93
CA PHE A 321 -13.74 -17.13 -19.23
C PHE A 321 -13.00 -18.47 -19.10
N GLY A 322 -11.72 -18.51 -19.48
CA GLY A 322 -10.84 -19.64 -19.20
C GLY A 322 -11.00 -20.02 -17.73
N SER A 323 -11.51 -21.23 -17.51
CA SER A 323 -11.79 -21.77 -16.20
C SER A 323 -10.49 -21.80 -15.39
N SER A 324 -10.56 -21.63 -14.07
CA SER A 324 -9.45 -21.89 -13.14
C SER A 324 -8.85 -23.29 -13.31
N SER A 325 -9.55 -24.23 -13.96
CA SER A 325 -9.01 -25.53 -14.38
C SER A 325 -7.94 -25.46 -15.47
N GLU A 326 -7.86 -24.39 -16.27
CA GLU A 326 -6.75 -24.21 -17.23
C GLU A 326 -5.45 -23.81 -16.53
N ARG A 327 -5.51 -23.15 -15.36
CA ARG A 327 -4.31 -22.86 -14.56
C ARG A 327 -3.71 -24.13 -13.94
N VAL A 328 -4.58 -25.02 -13.43
CA VAL A 328 -4.15 -26.30 -12.83
C VAL A 328 -3.49 -27.19 -13.89
N LYS A 329 -4.05 -27.28 -15.10
CA LYS A 329 -3.43 -28.04 -16.20
C LYS A 329 -2.06 -27.52 -16.60
N ALA A 330 -1.87 -26.20 -16.62
CA ALA A 330 -0.58 -25.61 -17.00
C ALA A 330 0.50 -25.83 -15.94
N ASP A 331 0.13 -25.77 -14.65
CA ASP A 331 1.04 -26.08 -13.55
C ASP A 331 1.40 -27.58 -13.54
N ASP A 332 0.41 -28.46 -13.77
CA ASP A 332 0.61 -29.91 -13.88
C ASP A 332 1.49 -30.29 -15.08
N GLU A 333 1.27 -29.72 -16.27
CA GLU A 333 2.12 -29.95 -17.46
C GLU A 333 3.57 -29.47 -17.23
N SER A 334 3.74 -28.35 -16.53
CA SER A 334 5.07 -27.82 -16.21
C SER A 334 5.81 -28.71 -15.19
N LEU A 335 5.10 -29.25 -14.19
CA LEU A 335 5.62 -30.20 -13.21
C LEU A 335 5.93 -31.55 -13.85
N GLU A 336 5.07 -32.07 -14.73
CA GLU A 336 5.32 -33.29 -15.49
C GLU A 336 6.56 -33.14 -16.38
N SER A 337 6.72 -31.99 -17.05
CA SER A 337 7.92 -31.73 -17.86
C SER A 337 9.21 -31.65 -17.03
N LEU A 338 9.14 -31.10 -15.82
CA LEU A 338 10.27 -31.04 -14.87
C LEU A 338 10.58 -32.41 -14.26
N LEU A 339 9.58 -33.23 -13.97
CA LEU A 339 9.75 -34.58 -13.43
C LEU A 339 10.27 -35.56 -14.49
N ASN A 340 9.85 -35.41 -15.74
CA ASN A 340 10.37 -36.17 -16.88
C ASN A 340 11.83 -35.81 -17.22
N LEU A 341 12.33 -34.65 -16.78
CA LEU A 341 13.73 -34.26 -16.87
C LEU A 341 14.60 -34.89 -15.76
N ILE A 342 13.99 -35.33 -14.65
CA ILE A 342 14.69 -35.88 -13.48
C ILE A 342 14.76 -37.42 -13.52
N LEU A 343 13.85 -38.07 -14.24
CA LEU A 343 13.87 -39.53 -14.38
C LEU A 343 14.52 -39.92 -15.73
N PRO A 344 15.64 -40.68 -15.72
CA PRO A 344 16.16 -41.25 -16.95
C PRO A 344 15.14 -42.24 -17.49
N SER A 345 14.69 -42.03 -18.72
CA SER A 345 13.87 -42.99 -19.47
C SER A 345 14.58 -44.34 -19.50
N LYS A 346 13.93 -45.38 -18.98
CA LYS A 346 14.27 -46.78 -19.27
C LYS A 346 13.52 -47.24 -20.51
#